data_AF-N0BEF0-F1
#
_entry.id   AF-N0BEF0-F1
#
_cell.length_a   1.000
_cell.length_b   1.000
_cell.length_c   1.000
_cell.angle_alpha   90.00
_cell.angle_beta   90.00
_cell.angle_gamma   90.00
#
_symmetry.space_group_name_H-M   'P 1'
#
loop_
_entity.id
_entity.type
_entity.pdbx_description
1 polymer ?
#
loop_
_entity_poly.entity_id
_entity_poly.type
_entity_poly.pdbx_seq_one_letter_code
_entity_poly.pdbx_strand_id
1 'polypeptide(L)'
;MKFYASWIFKCPRWIYFRVKFPEKEVINSKIKEIGNLGEKIAKDYLKKDYWIFPTRKRFIELDDFKIVGKADFKVLSKDEKRFEVVEVKKVREIVTPRVEWIAQLNLYLKMEGIERGLLLQVGDNIIEERVVHFNDGLYERSIGFYSEVHEYISRGIVPPKTGNCMGCSYERLCISTDNSD
;
A
#
# COMPACT_ATOMS: atom_id res chain seq x y z
N MET A 1 15.13 6.83 7.93
CA MET A 1 14.01 7.43 7.14
C MET A 1 12.69 6.68 7.37
N LYS A 2 11.52 7.22 6.97
CA LYS A 2 10.22 6.52 7.10
C LYS A 2 9.49 6.41 5.76
N PHE A 3 9.22 5.18 5.33
CA PHE A 3 8.34 4.88 4.18
C PHE A 3 7.02 4.29 4.64
N TYR A 4 6.00 4.35 3.79
CA TYR A 4 4.70 3.72 4.07
C TYR A 4 4.52 2.50 3.17
N ALA A 5 4.02 1.39 3.70
CA ALA A 5 3.81 0.16 2.94
C ALA A 5 2.97 0.38 1.66
N SER A 6 2.00 1.29 1.69
CA SER A 6 1.17 1.65 0.54
C SER A 6 1.92 2.40 -0.58
N TRP A 7 3.20 2.71 -0.38
CA TRP A 7 4.07 3.29 -1.42
C TRP A 7 4.85 2.24 -2.21
N ILE A 8 4.68 0.96 -1.87
CA ILE A 8 5.45 -0.12 -2.50
C ILE A 8 5.22 -0.14 -4.01
N PHE A 9 6.32 -0.19 -4.77
CA PHE A 9 6.35 -0.15 -6.24
C PHE A 9 5.67 1.07 -6.88
N LYS A 10 5.42 2.15 -6.13
CA LYS A 10 5.11 3.45 -6.74
C LYS A 10 6.35 4.01 -7.44
N CYS A 11 6.14 5.02 -8.28
CA CYS A 11 7.24 5.75 -8.93
C CYS A 11 8.27 6.24 -7.89
N PRO A 12 9.56 5.82 -7.96
CA PRO A 12 10.62 6.26 -7.06
C PRO A 12 10.71 7.79 -6.95
N ARG A 13 10.59 8.48 -8.09
CA ARG A 13 10.61 9.94 -8.15
C ARG A 13 9.44 10.58 -7.41
N TRP A 14 8.24 9.98 -7.46
CA TRP A 14 7.11 10.43 -6.64
C TRP A 14 7.41 10.27 -5.14
N ILE A 15 8.03 9.17 -4.73
CA ILE A 15 8.40 8.96 -3.32
C ILE A 15 9.45 9.99 -2.89
N TYR A 16 10.47 10.24 -3.72
CA TYR A 16 11.49 11.26 -3.49
C TYR A 16 10.87 12.63 -3.26
N PHE A 17 10.00 13.09 -4.17
CA PHE A 17 9.33 14.39 -4.02
C PHE A 17 8.39 14.42 -2.83
N ARG A 18 7.72 13.31 -2.51
CA ARG A 18 6.89 13.21 -1.31
C ARG A 18 7.66 13.34 -0.01
N VAL A 19 8.90 12.87 0.01
CA VAL A 19 9.79 13.01 1.17
C VAL A 19 10.40 14.41 1.25
N LYS A 20 10.85 14.97 0.12
CA LYS A 20 11.56 16.27 0.08
C LYS A 20 10.64 17.49 0.05
N PHE A 21 9.47 17.38 -0.58
CA PHE A 21 8.51 18.46 -0.83
C PHE A 21 7.07 18.03 -0.50
N PRO A 22 6.78 17.57 0.73
CA PRO A 22 5.46 17.07 1.11
C PRO A 22 4.35 18.12 0.95
N GLU A 23 4.67 19.40 1.11
CA GLU A 23 3.74 20.53 0.97
C GLU A 23 3.25 20.77 -0.46
N LYS A 24 3.95 20.20 -1.46
CA LYS A 24 3.54 20.27 -2.87
C LYS A 24 2.57 19.16 -3.26
N GLU A 25 2.25 18.22 -2.36
CA GLU A 25 1.33 17.14 -2.66
C GLU A 25 -0.11 17.64 -2.79
N VAL A 26 -0.70 17.51 -3.98
CA VAL A 26 -2.14 17.67 -4.16
C VAL A 26 -2.87 16.36 -3.87
N ILE A 27 -3.58 16.31 -2.76
CA ILE A 27 -4.39 15.14 -2.37
C ILE A 27 -5.78 15.25 -2.98
N ASN A 28 -6.18 14.25 -3.77
CA ASN A 28 -7.54 14.18 -4.30
C ASN A 28 -8.51 13.63 -3.24
N SER A 29 -9.32 14.51 -2.65
CA SER A 29 -10.30 14.15 -1.61
C SER A 29 -11.29 13.09 -2.06
N LYS A 30 -11.74 13.13 -3.33
CA LYS A 30 -12.70 12.16 -3.89
C LYS A 30 -12.15 10.74 -3.87
N ILE A 31 -10.86 10.55 -4.16
CA ILE A 31 -10.22 9.23 -4.12
C ILE A 31 -10.24 8.68 -2.68
N LYS A 32 -9.96 9.55 -1.70
CA LYS A 32 -10.01 9.17 -0.28
C LYS A 32 -11.43 8.79 0.16
N GLU A 33 -12.44 9.55 -0.26
CA GLU A 33 -13.85 9.26 0.01
C GLU A 33 -14.28 7.91 -0.59
N ILE A 34 -13.86 7.63 -1.83
CA ILE A 34 -14.11 6.34 -2.50
C ILE A 34 -13.47 5.18 -1.72
N GLY A 35 -12.23 5.35 -1.25
CA GLY A 35 -11.54 4.38 -0.40
C GLY A 35 -12.31 4.10 0.90
N ASN A 36 -12.69 5.16 1.62
CA ASN A 36 -13.45 5.05 2.87
C ASN A 36 -14.81 4.35 2.66
N LEU A 37 -15.48 4.61 1.53
CA LEU A 37 -16.71 3.91 1.17
C LEU A 37 -16.46 2.42 0.97
N GLY A 38 -15.38 2.05 0.28
CA GLY A 38 -14.94 0.66 0.12
C GLY A 38 -14.71 -0.04 1.46
N GLU A 39 -13.97 0.59 2.37
CA GLU A 39 -13.72 0.07 3.72
C GLU A 39 -15.03 -0.14 4.50
N LYS A 40 -15.97 0.81 4.41
CA LYS A 40 -17.29 0.68 5.06
C LYS A 40 -18.05 -0.55 4.56
N ILE A 41 -18.12 -0.72 3.24
CA ILE A 41 -18.81 -1.86 2.62
C ILE A 41 -18.11 -3.18 3.00
N ALA A 42 -16.78 -3.22 2.91
CA ALA A 42 -15.99 -4.40 3.29
C ALA A 42 -16.19 -4.79 4.76
N LYS A 43 -16.30 -3.81 5.67
CA LYS A 43 -16.59 -4.07 7.08
C LYS A 43 -17.92 -4.79 7.28
N ASP A 44 -18.96 -4.38 6.55
CA ASP A 44 -20.28 -5.01 6.65
C ASP A 44 -20.31 -6.40 6.01
N TYR A 45 -19.55 -6.61 4.93
CA TYR A 45 -19.33 -7.93 4.34
C TYR A 45 -18.64 -8.88 5.32
N LEU A 46 -17.51 -8.46 5.91
CA LEU A 46 -16.69 -9.29 6.80
C LEU A 46 -17.42 -9.74 8.07
N LYS A 47 -18.36 -8.96 8.62
CA LYS A 47 -19.09 -9.31 9.86
C LYS A 47 -19.85 -10.64 9.77
N LYS A 48 -20.19 -11.09 8.56
CA LYS A 48 -20.90 -12.35 8.32
C LYS A 48 -20.10 -13.53 8.86
N ASP A 49 -18.83 -13.59 8.50
CA ASP A 49 -17.99 -14.78 8.71
C ASP A 49 -16.80 -14.51 9.66
N TYR A 50 -16.58 -13.25 10.04
CA TYR A 50 -15.44 -12.83 10.83
C TYR A 50 -15.80 -11.96 12.03
N TRP A 51 -14.99 -12.06 13.08
CA TRP A 51 -14.91 -11.05 14.14
C TRP A 51 -13.89 -9.98 13.76
N ILE A 52 -14.24 -8.71 13.85
CA ILE A 52 -13.38 -7.59 13.41
C ILE A 52 -12.74 -6.91 14.63
N PHE A 53 -11.44 -6.71 14.57
CA PHE A 53 -10.62 -6.12 15.65
C PHE A 53 -10.01 -4.78 15.23
N PRO A 54 -9.73 -3.87 16.19
CA PRO A 54 -9.01 -2.65 15.92
C PRO A 54 -7.60 -2.92 15.36
N THR A 55 -7.27 -2.29 14.23
CA THR A 55 -5.92 -2.32 13.67
C THR A 55 -5.04 -1.25 14.31
N ARG A 56 -3.75 -1.56 14.45
CA ARG A 56 -2.73 -0.63 14.97
C ARG A 56 -1.69 -0.40 13.89
N LYS A 57 -0.99 0.73 14.00
CA LYS A 57 0.16 0.98 13.15
C LYS A 57 1.30 0.03 13.54
N ARG A 58 1.88 -0.63 12.56
CA ARG A 58 3.05 -1.50 12.69
C ARG A 58 4.19 -0.97 11.83
N PHE A 59 5.38 -1.53 12.06
CA PHE A 59 6.55 -1.18 11.30
C PHE A 59 7.48 -2.39 11.14
N ILE A 60 8.29 -2.33 10.10
CA ILE A 60 9.48 -3.17 9.91
C ILE A 60 10.67 -2.23 10.04
N GLU A 61 11.54 -2.49 11.01
CA GLU A 61 12.75 -1.73 11.25
C GLU A 61 13.89 -2.34 10.41
N LEU A 62 14.54 -1.51 9.59
CA LEU A 62 15.76 -1.82 8.83
C LEU A 62 16.83 -0.83 9.34
N ASP A 63 18.11 -1.10 9.09
CA ASP A 63 19.22 -0.33 9.66
C ASP A 63 19.12 1.18 9.37
N ASP A 64 18.76 1.56 8.14
CA ASP A 64 18.74 2.97 7.71
C ASP A 64 17.33 3.59 7.64
N PHE A 65 16.29 2.76 7.60
CA PHE A 65 14.92 3.22 7.44
C PHE A 65 13.90 2.26 8.04
N LYS A 66 12.66 2.72 8.16
CA LYS A 66 11.54 1.87 8.54
C LYS A 66 10.39 1.98 7.57
N ILE A 67 9.73 0.86 7.37
CA ILE A 67 8.49 0.77 6.60
C ILE A 67 7.36 0.73 7.61
N VAL A 68 6.41 1.67 7.52
CA VAL A 68 5.26 1.72 8.41
C VAL A 68 3.98 1.36 7.67
N GLY A 69 3.05 0.73 8.39
CA GLY A 69 1.82 0.22 7.80
C GLY A 69 0.68 0.17 8.80
N LYS A 70 -0.54 0.18 8.30
CA LYS A 70 -1.74 -0.15 9.05
C LYS A 70 -2.69 -0.82 8.07
N ALA A 71 -2.98 -2.10 8.28
CA ALA A 71 -4.02 -2.79 7.53
C ALA A 71 -5.39 -2.18 7.82
N ASP A 72 -6.33 -2.32 6.89
CA ASP A 72 -7.68 -1.77 7.04
C ASP A 72 -8.41 -2.50 8.18
N PHE A 73 -8.34 -3.83 8.17
CA PHE A 73 -8.91 -4.67 9.23
C PHE A 73 -7.94 -5.75 9.70
N LYS A 74 -8.12 -6.15 10.97
CA LYS A 74 -7.62 -7.39 11.53
C LYS A 74 -8.83 -8.21 11.92
N VAL A 75 -8.90 -9.46 11.45
CA VAL A 75 -10.10 -10.29 11.60
C VAL A 75 -9.75 -11.66 12.17
N LEU A 76 -10.70 -12.28 12.86
CA LEU A 76 -10.63 -13.68 13.30
C LEU A 76 -11.73 -14.45 12.59
N SER A 77 -11.35 -15.44 11.78
CA SER A 77 -12.31 -16.34 11.13
C SER A 77 -13.14 -17.09 12.20
N LYS A 78 -14.47 -17.08 12.06
CA LYS A 78 -15.37 -17.78 12.99
C LYS A 78 -15.18 -19.29 12.93
N ASP A 79 -14.88 -19.81 11.76
CA ASP A 79 -14.77 -21.26 11.52
C ASP A 79 -13.34 -21.76 11.77
N GLU A 80 -12.34 -21.07 11.21
CA GLU A 80 -10.95 -21.52 11.23
C GLU A 80 -10.18 -21.07 12.49
N LYS A 81 -10.78 -20.17 13.29
CA LYS A 81 -10.19 -19.63 14.52
C LYS A 81 -8.78 -19.07 14.35
N ARG A 82 -8.48 -18.49 13.18
CA ARG A 82 -7.18 -17.86 12.87
C ARG A 82 -7.30 -16.37 12.59
N PHE A 83 -6.27 -15.62 13.01
CA PHE A 83 -6.18 -14.20 12.73
C PHE A 83 -5.67 -13.94 11.32
N GLU A 84 -6.24 -12.92 10.70
CA GLU A 84 -5.85 -12.44 9.38
C GLU A 84 -5.85 -10.92 9.34
N VAL A 85 -5.13 -10.37 8.37
CA VAL A 85 -5.21 -8.95 8.03
C VAL A 85 -5.88 -8.80 6.69
N VAL A 86 -6.62 -7.70 6.54
CA VAL A 86 -7.39 -7.41 5.33
C VAL A 86 -6.91 -6.10 4.72
N GLU A 87 -6.64 -6.14 3.43
CA GLU A 87 -6.45 -4.96 2.58
C GLU A 87 -7.66 -4.82 1.65
N VAL A 88 -8.24 -3.63 1.60
CA VAL A 88 -9.44 -3.32 0.81
C VAL A 88 -9.10 -2.42 -0.36
N LYS A 89 -9.59 -2.77 -1.55
CA LYS A 89 -9.48 -1.95 -2.75
C LYS A 89 -10.86 -1.71 -3.34
N LYS A 90 -11.33 -0.46 -3.30
CA LYS A 90 -12.52 -0.05 -4.06
C LYS A 90 -12.16 0.05 -5.53
N VAL A 91 -12.85 -0.73 -6.34
CA VAL A 91 -12.71 -0.78 -7.80
C VAL A 91 -14.09 -0.58 -8.43
N ARG A 92 -14.17 -0.22 -9.71
CA ARG A 92 -15.45 -0.21 -10.43
C ARG A 92 -15.90 -1.64 -10.72
N GLU A 93 -15.01 -2.38 -11.35
CA GLU A 93 -15.16 -3.79 -11.71
C GLU A 93 -14.05 -4.60 -11.06
N ILE A 94 -14.32 -5.88 -10.79
CA ILE A 94 -13.33 -6.81 -10.27
C ILE A 94 -12.28 -7.06 -11.33
N VAL A 95 -11.01 -6.95 -10.94
CA VAL A 95 -9.87 -7.10 -11.85
C VAL A 95 -8.85 -8.02 -11.22
N THR A 96 -7.89 -8.51 -12.02
CA THR A 96 -6.73 -9.18 -11.44
C THR A 96 -6.01 -8.22 -10.48
N PRO A 97 -5.78 -8.62 -9.21
CA PRO A 97 -5.06 -7.81 -8.25
C PRO A 97 -3.69 -7.36 -8.76
N ARG A 98 -3.43 -6.06 -8.62
CA ARG A 98 -2.13 -5.49 -8.97
C ARG A 98 -1.06 -5.98 -8.01
N VAL A 99 0.15 -6.19 -8.53
CA VAL A 99 1.29 -6.63 -7.72
C VAL A 99 1.57 -5.69 -6.54
N GLU A 100 1.36 -4.38 -6.71
CA GLU A 100 1.51 -3.38 -5.65
C GLU A 100 0.54 -3.60 -4.47
N TRP A 101 -0.67 -4.10 -4.73
CA TRP A 101 -1.66 -4.39 -3.69
C TRP A 101 -1.29 -5.65 -2.92
N ILE A 102 -0.85 -6.68 -3.64
CA ILE A 102 -0.37 -7.92 -3.05
C ILE A 102 0.90 -7.64 -2.22
N ALA A 103 1.83 -6.84 -2.73
CA ALA A 103 3.05 -6.47 -2.02
C ALA A 103 2.77 -5.64 -0.75
N GLN A 104 1.80 -4.72 -0.81
CA GLN A 104 1.35 -3.96 0.35
C GLN A 104 0.80 -4.89 1.43
N LEU A 105 -0.07 -5.83 1.05
CA LEU A 105 -0.60 -6.84 1.99
C LEU A 105 0.52 -7.75 2.52
N ASN A 106 1.46 -8.19 1.68
CA ASN A 106 2.60 -9.00 2.06
C ASN A 106 3.48 -8.32 3.14
N LEU A 107 3.68 -7.01 3.05
CA LEU A 107 4.35 -6.23 4.08
C LEU A 107 3.55 -6.22 5.40
N TYR A 108 2.23 -6.14 5.35
CA TYR A 108 1.39 -6.24 6.54
C TYR A 108 1.43 -7.61 7.20
N LEU A 109 1.46 -8.69 6.39
CA LEU A 109 1.65 -10.05 6.89
C LEU A 109 2.95 -10.17 7.68
N LYS A 110 4.06 -9.65 7.13
CA LYS A 110 5.35 -9.61 7.83
C LYS A 110 5.28 -8.79 9.12
N MET A 111 4.64 -7.62 9.08
CA MET A 111 4.50 -6.73 10.26
C MET A 111 3.69 -7.33 11.40
N GLU A 112 2.69 -8.16 11.08
CA GLU A 112 1.83 -8.81 12.08
C GLU A 112 2.31 -10.22 12.46
N GLY A 113 3.33 -10.76 11.77
CA GLY A 113 3.86 -12.10 12.03
C GLY A 113 2.87 -13.20 11.67
N ILE A 114 2.08 -13.02 10.60
CA ILE A 114 1.07 -13.97 10.15
C ILE A 114 1.30 -14.38 8.70
N GLU A 115 0.90 -15.61 8.35
CA GLU A 115 1.20 -16.20 7.03
C GLU A 115 0.11 -15.96 5.98
N ARG A 116 -1.11 -15.61 6.40
CA ARG A 116 -2.28 -15.47 5.52
C ARG A 116 -3.00 -14.16 5.78
N GLY A 117 -3.47 -13.53 4.69
CA GLY A 117 -4.37 -12.39 4.74
C GLY A 117 -5.34 -12.39 3.56
N LEU A 118 -6.24 -11.43 3.59
CA LEU A 118 -7.30 -11.27 2.60
C LEU A 118 -7.11 -9.98 1.83
N LEU A 119 -7.16 -10.07 0.51
CA LEU A 119 -7.32 -8.91 -0.35
C LEU A 119 -8.78 -8.86 -0.79
N LEU A 120 -9.50 -7.83 -0.37
CA LEU A 120 -10.89 -7.61 -0.73
C LEU A 120 -11.00 -6.56 -1.82
N GLN A 121 -11.53 -6.96 -2.97
CA GLN A 121 -11.93 -6.03 -4.02
C GLN A 121 -13.42 -5.73 -3.86
N VAL A 122 -13.73 -4.47 -3.62
CA VAL A 122 -15.12 -3.99 -3.53
C VAL A 122 -15.46 -3.36 -4.87
N GLY A 123 -16.16 -4.11 -5.73
CA GLY A 123 -16.75 -3.63 -6.98
C GLY A 123 -18.00 -2.80 -6.72
N ASP A 124 -18.70 -2.38 -7.78
CA ASP A 124 -19.97 -1.66 -7.63
C ASP A 124 -21.13 -2.59 -7.25
N ASN A 125 -21.11 -3.85 -7.71
CA ASN A 125 -22.19 -4.82 -7.49
C ASN A 125 -21.73 -6.13 -6.83
N ILE A 126 -20.42 -6.33 -6.68
CA ILE A 126 -19.82 -7.59 -6.22
C ILE A 126 -18.62 -7.31 -5.33
N ILE A 127 -18.36 -8.21 -4.39
CA ILE A 127 -17.15 -8.21 -3.57
C ILE A 127 -16.41 -9.52 -3.88
N GLU A 128 -15.14 -9.42 -4.24
CA GLU A 128 -14.26 -10.58 -4.41
C GLU A 128 -13.28 -10.65 -3.25
N GLU A 129 -13.22 -11.81 -2.61
CA GLU A 129 -12.22 -12.14 -1.60
C GLU A 129 -11.13 -13.01 -2.22
N ARG A 130 -9.87 -12.58 -2.04
CA ARG A 130 -8.71 -13.38 -2.43
C ARG A 130 -7.79 -13.62 -1.24
N VAL A 131 -7.49 -14.89 -1.02
CA VAL A 131 -6.48 -15.31 -0.05
C VAL A 131 -5.09 -15.01 -0.60
N VAL A 132 -4.27 -14.34 0.20
CA VAL A 132 -2.87 -14.08 -0.09
C VAL A 132 -2.03 -14.68 1.03
N HIS A 133 -1.07 -15.51 0.63
CA HIS A 133 -0.07 -16.05 1.53
C HIS A 133 1.18 -15.17 1.51
N PHE A 134 1.84 -15.10 2.66
CA PHE A 134 3.13 -14.44 2.76
C PHE A 134 4.11 -15.07 1.77
N ASN A 135 4.88 -14.22 1.11
CA ASN A 135 5.82 -14.60 0.07
C ASN A 135 7.16 -13.90 0.35
N ASP A 136 8.17 -14.69 0.69
CA ASP A 136 9.52 -14.20 1.01
C ASP A 136 10.14 -13.47 -0.17
N GLY A 137 10.06 -14.02 -1.39
CA GLY A 137 10.63 -13.36 -2.58
C GLY A 137 10.00 -11.99 -2.87
N LEU A 138 8.69 -11.84 -2.66
CA LEU A 138 8.00 -10.55 -2.80
C LEU A 138 8.39 -9.59 -1.66
N TYR A 139 8.62 -10.11 -0.46
CA TYR A 139 9.09 -9.34 0.68
C TYR A 139 10.50 -8.80 0.41
N GLU A 140 11.44 -9.65 0.01
CA GLU A 140 12.82 -9.27 -0.34
C GLU A 140 12.85 -8.22 -1.46
N ARG A 141 12.06 -8.43 -2.53
CA ARG A 141 11.88 -7.44 -3.59
C ARG A 141 11.33 -6.11 -3.08
N SER A 142 10.46 -6.16 -2.07
CA SER A 142 9.88 -4.96 -1.47
C SER A 142 10.91 -4.19 -0.65
N ILE A 143 11.76 -4.89 0.11
CA ILE A 143 12.88 -4.27 0.82
C ILE A 143 13.87 -3.67 -0.18
N GLY A 144 14.26 -4.42 -1.21
CA GLY A 144 15.16 -3.95 -2.27
C GLY A 144 14.67 -2.65 -2.93
N PHE A 145 13.38 -2.58 -3.27
CA PHE A 145 12.77 -1.36 -3.79
C PHE A 145 12.93 -0.17 -2.84
N TYR A 146 12.61 -0.33 -1.55
CA TYR A 146 12.76 0.78 -0.60
C TYR A 146 14.22 1.16 -0.35
N SER A 147 15.14 0.19 -0.35
CA SER A 147 16.58 0.45 -0.22
C SER A 147 17.10 1.28 -1.40
N GLU A 148 16.72 0.95 -2.64
CA GLU A 148 17.09 1.73 -3.82
C GLU A 148 16.55 3.17 -3.73
N VAL A 149 15.27 3.33 -3.40
CA VAL A 149 14.66 4.66 -3.22
C VAL A 149 15.34 5.43 -2.08
N HIS A 150 15.68 4.76 -0.99
CA HIS A 150 16.40 5.34 0.14
C HIS A 150 17.77 5.89 -0.27
N GLU A 151 18.51 5.16 -1.11
CA GLU A 151 19.83 5.59 -1.59
C GLU A 151 19.73 6.90 -2.37
N TYR A 152 18.81 6.99 -3.34
CA TYR A 152 18.57 8.22 -4.10
C TYR A 152 18.25 9.42 -3.18
N ILE A 153 17.34 9.23 -2.22
CA ILE A 153 16.93 10.30 -1.30
C ILE A 153 18.11 10.75 -0.41
N SER A 154 18.91 9.79 0.05
CA SER A 154 20.07 10.03 0.92
C SER A 154 21.18 10.79 0.19
N ARG A 155 21.37 10.51 -1.10
CA ARG A 155 22.36 11.21 -1.96
C ARG A 155 21.83 12.53 -2.52
N GLY A 156 20.55 12.85 -2.32
CA GLY A 156 19.93 14.04 -2.91
C GLY A 156 19.80 13.98 -4.43
N ILE A 157 19.84 12.76 -5.01
CA ILE A 157 19.73 12.53 -6.45
C ILE A 157 18.27 12.23 -6.77
N VAL A 158 17.72 12.88 -7.79
CA VAL A 158 16.35 12.63 -8.26
C VAL A 158 16.30 11.23 -8.91
N PRO A 159 15.47 10.29 -8.42
CA PRO A 159 15.36 8.95 -9.00
C PRO A 159 14.85 8.96 -10.45
N PRO A 160 14.98 7.85 -11.20
CA PRO A 160 14.38 7.73 -12.51
C PRO A 160 12.84 7.83 -12.45
N LYS A 161 12.26 8.38 -13.52
CA LYS A 161 10.82 8.43 -13.74
C LYS A 161 10.33 7.07 -14.23
N THR A 162 9.37 6.48 -13.52
CA THR A 162 8.76 5.20 -13.91
C THR A 162 7.24 5.24 -13.80
N GLY A 163 6.57 4.37 -14.55
CA GLY A 163 5.12 4.15 -14.47
C GLY A 163 4.25 5.26 -15.10
N ASN A 164 2.96 5.19 -14.82
CA ASN A 164 1.98 6.14 -15.34
C ASN A 164 2.01 7.45 -14.53
N CYS A 165 2.26 8.56 -15.21
CA CYS A 165 2.33 9.90 -14.62
C CYS A 165 0.98 10.63 -14.60
N MET A 166 -0.04 10.09 -15.28
CA MET A 166 -1.37 10.70 -15.37
C MET A 166 -1.99 10.84 -13.97
N GLY A 167 -2.30 12.07 -13.58
CA GLY A 167 -2.86 12.37 -12.26
C GLY A 167 -1.84 12.33 -11.12
N CYS A 168 -0.53 12.32 -11.42
CA CYS A 168 0.53 12.45 -10.42
C CYS A 168 0.51 13.86 -9.81
N SER A 169 0.44 13.93 -8.47
CA SER A 169 0.45 15.19 -7.73
C SER A 169 1.72 16.03 -7.92
N TYR A 170 2.82 15.40 -8.37
CA TYR A 170 4.12 16.03 -8.58
C TYR A 170 4.49 16.20 -10.06
N GLU A 171 3.54 16.05 -10.99
CA GLU A 171 3.80 16.13 -12.43
C GLU A 171 4.56 17.41 -12.82
N ARG A 172 4.12 18.58 -12.31
CA ARG A 172 4.77 19.87 -12.61
C ARG A 172 6.22 19.91 -12.13
N LEU A 173 6.49 19.38 -10.94
CA LEU A 173 7.84 19.35 -10.38
C LEU A 173 8.75 18.40 -11.17
N CYS A 174 8.20 17.26 -11.63
CA CYS A 174 8.92 16.33 -12.48
C CYS A 174 9.33 16.96 -13.81
N ILE A 175 8.43 17.71 -14.46
CA ILE A 175 8.72 18.39 -15.74
C ILE A 175 9.82 19.44 -15.54
N SER A 176 9.76 20.22 -14.46
CA SER A 176 10.81 21.23 -14.21
C SER A 176 12.18 20.62 -13.98
N THR A 177 12.27 19.48 -13.29
CA THR A 177 13.56 18.81 -13.07
C THR A 177 14.12 18.18 -14.35
N ASP A 178 13.26 17.70 -15.25
CA ASP A 178 13.70 17.12 -16.53
C ASP A 178 14.22 18.18 -17.53
N ASN A 179 13.85 19.46 -17.34
CA ASN A 179 14.29 20.58 -18.20
C ASN A 179 15.49 21.36 -17.61
N SER A 180 16.03 20.93 -16.46
CA SER A 180 17.12 21.61 -15.75
C SER A 180 18.49 20.93 -15.95
N ASP A 181 18.52 19.84 -16.71
CA ASP A 181 19.71 19.12 -17.19
C ASP A 181 19.97 19.46 -18.68
#